data_AF-A0A971FCY5-F1
#
_entry.id   AF-A0A971FCY5-F1
#
_cell.length_a   1.000
_cell.length_b   1.000
_cell.length_c   1.000
_cell.angle_alpha   90.00
_cell.angle_beta   90.00
_cell.angle_gamma   90.00
#
_symmetry.space_group_name_H-M   'P 1'
#
loop_
_entity.id
_entity.type
_entity.pdbx_description
1 polymer ?
#
loop_
_entity_poly.entity_id
_entity_poly.type
_entity_poly.pdbx_seq_one_letter_code
_entity_poly.pdbx_strand_id
1 'polypeptide(L)'
;MTVLAALFSQGAAAKEIPVPQDEGIPGLCEGVGACNRPWITSGNADWLFQTAVSHDGWNAVQSGDVYDNQSSTLQTMVTGPVSVSFWWKVSSEVDYDVLSFSVNGTLTHQTSGEVDWTKETVSLDAGSNLLTWVYTKDSGLSIGADAGWVDQFLVVEAVPPTGSVAVNGGDARTPSADVTLSLTYDDGDGSGVSGMRFSNNGSTWSSWEKPAAAKAWALSPGDGVKTVRAQFRDKAGNVSAIAGDYIAVDTTAPTGGMVINGGQSATQDPNVTLTLAWDDGDGFGVSRMRFSNDGATWSPWEPVAATKAWALAGATPGHYTVRVQYRDRAGLVSDRFSDFIRLDP
;
A
#
# COMPACT_ATOMS: atom_id res chain seq x y z
N MET A 1 12.53 -18.84 21.63
CA MET A 1 12.04 -18.39 20.31
C MET A 1 10.80 -19.20 19.88
N THR A 2 9.71 -19.24 20.67
CA THR A 2 8.42 -19.84 20.24
C THR A 2 7.25 -19.44 21.16
N VAL A 3 7.04 -18.14 21.38
CA VAL A 3 5.77 -17.60 21.95
C VAL A 3 5.33 -16.31 21.24
N LEU A 4 6.27 -15.58 20.62
CA LEU A 4 6.03 -14.25 20.03
C LEU A 4 5.13 -14.21 18.78
N ALA A 5 4.88 -15.32 18.07
CA ALA A 5 4.20 -15.30 16.77
C ALA A 5 2.70 -15.69 16.79
N ALA A 6 2.17 -16.16 17.93
CA ALA A 6 0.84 -16.79 17.95
C ALA A 6 -0.33 -15.84 18.30
N LEU A 7 -0.07 -14.59 18.69
CA LEU A 7 -1.13 -13.69 19.18
C LEU A 7 -1.71 -12.72 18.13
N PHE A 8 -1.16 -12.65 16.92
CA PHE A 8 -1.64 -11.69 15.92
C PHE A 8 -1.71 -12.31 14.52
N SER A 9 -2.70 -13.19 14.31
CA SER A 9 -3.25 -13.42 12.98
C SER A 9 -4.76 -13.59 13.06
N GLN A 10 -5.51 -12.55 12.69
CA GLN A 10 -6.75 -12.62 11.91
C GLN A 10 -7.34 -11.22 11.75
N GLY A 11 -7.51 -10.79 10.50
CA GLY A 11 -8.29 -9.61 10.16
C GLY A 11 -9.78 -9.96 10.06
N ALA A 12 -10.62 -9.20 10.77
CA ALA A 12 -11.92 -8.69 10.33
C ALA A 12 -12.69 -8.09 11.52
N ALA A 13 -13.27 -6.91 11.26
CA ALA A 13 -14.15 -6.11 12.12
C ALA A 13 -13.52 -5.48 13.37
N ALA A 14 -13.76 -4.18 13.52
CA ALA A 14 -13.45 -3.39 14.71
C ALA A 14 -14.24 -3.94 15.91
N LYS A 15 -13.67 -4.97 16.52
CA LYS A 15 -13.97 -5.42 17.87
C LYS A 15 -12.87 -4.79 18.72
N GLU A 16 -13.24 -4.06 19.77
CA GLU A 16 -12.28 -3.53 20.75
C GLU A 16 -11.25 -4.61 21.03
N ILE A 17 -9.99 -4.31 20.73
CA ILE A 17 -8.86 -5.17 21.07
C ILE A 17 -8.93 -5.27 22.60
N PRO A 18 -9.12 -6.46 23.18
CA PRO A 18 -9.08 -6.61 24.62
C PRO A 18 -7.73 -6.06 25.08
N VAL A 19 -7.73 -5.03 25.92
CA VAL A 19 -6.52 -4.61 26.62
C VAL A 19 -6.01 -5.86 27.33
N PRO A 20 -4.84 -6.41 26.97
CA PRO A 20 -4.29 -7.54 27.70
C PRO A 20 -4.10 -7.04 29.13
N GLN A 21 -4.83 -7.63 30.07
CA GLN A 21 -4.56 -7.38 31.48
C GLN A 21 -3.12 -7.82 31.72
N ASP A 22 -2.36 -6.87 32.25
CA ASP A 22 -1.02 -7.00 32.80
C ASP A 22 -0.80 -8.39 33.41
N GLU A 23 0.01 -9.23 32.75
CA GLU A 23 0.42 -10.56 33.26
C GLU A 23 1.48 -10.40 34.37
N GLY A 24 1.18 -9.56 35.38
CA GLY A 24 1.64 -9.79 36.74
C GLY A 24 2.87 -9.04 37.27
N ILE A 25 3.27 -7.88 36.73
CA ILE A 25 4.15 -6.95 37.48
C ILE A 25 3.58 -5.52 37.42
N PRO A 26 2.83 -5.09 38.47
CA PRO A 26 2.21 -3.78 38.50
C PRO A 26 3.25 -2.66 38.37
N GLY A 27 3.02 -1.72 37.45
CA GLY A 27 3.70 -0.43 37.44
C GLY A 27 4.69 -0.20 36.29
N LEU A 28 5.07 -1.18 35.48
CA LEU A 28 6.08 -0.93 34.43
C LEU A 28 5.60 0.09 33.40
N CYS A 29 4.35 -0.05 32.95
CA CYS A 29 3.79 0.87 31.97
C CYS A 29 3.54 2.26 32.58
N GLU A 30 3.18 2.34 33.87
CA GLU A 30 3.08 3.59 34.60
C GLU A 30 4.44 4.25 34.74
N GLY A 31 5.47 3.48 35.09
CA GLY A 31 6.85 3.91 35.30
C GLY A 31 7.49 4.50 34.04
N VAL A 32 7.22 3.92 32.87
CA VAL A 32 7.65 4.52 31.59
C VAL A 32 6.64 5.52 31.03
N GLY A 33 5.45 5.66 31.63
CA GLY A 33 4.39 6.55 31.15
C GLY A 33 3.66 6.09 29.86
N ALA A 34 3.70 4.80 29.52
CA ALA A 34 3.15 4.26 28.26
C ALA A 34 2.33 2.98 28.45
N CYS A 35 1.15 3.10 29.08
CA CYS A 35 0.19 1.99 29.31
C CYS A 35 -0.69 1.61 28.13
N ASN A 36 -0.51 2.25 26.97
CA ASN A 36 -1.18 1.85 25.73
C ASN A 36 -0.47 0.68 25.00
N ARG A 37 0.57 0.10 25.60
CA ARG A 37 1.34 -1.02 25.05
C ARG A 37 1.87 -1.92 26.17
N PRO A 38 2.08 -3.22 25.90
CA PRO A 38 2.68 -4.12 26.86
C PRO A 38 4.18 -3.83 27.01
N TRP A 39 4.68 -4.05 28.23
CA TRP A 39 6.09 -4.02 28.57
C TRP A 39 6.47 -5.37 29.16
N ILE A 40 7.58 -5.92 28.71
CA ILE A 40 8.03 -7.26 29.08
C ILE A 40 9.42 -7.14 29.67
N THR A 41 9.67 -7.86 30.75
CA THR A 41 10.98 -7.97 31.36
C THR A 41 11.52 -9.40 31.24
N SER A 42 12.84 -9.53 31.17
CA SER A 42 13.53 -10.82 31.18
C SER A 42 15.00 -10.66 31.60
N GLY A 43 15.75 -11.76 31.61
CA GLY A 43 17.15 -11.79 32.02
C GLY A 43 17.31 -12.50 33.36
N ASN A 44 18.32 -12.09 34.13
CA ASN A 44 18.63 -12.63 35.45
C ASN A 44 17.80 -12.00 36.56
N ALA A 45 17.36 -10.76 36.37
CA ALA A 45 16.46 -10.04 37.27
C ALA A 45 15.53 -9.14 36.45
N ASP A 46 14.31 -8.96 36.94
CA ASP A 46 13.30 -8.17 36.24
C ASP A 46 13.48 -6.67 36.45
N TRP A 47 13.19 -5.88 35.41
CA TRP A 47 12.97 -4.45 35.56
C TRP A 47 11.76 -4.21 36.46
N LEU A 48 11.78 -3.13 37.24
CA LEU A 48 10.75 -2.82 38.23
C LEU A 48 10.35 -1.36 38.21
N PHE A 49 9.10 -1.09 38.59
CA PHE A 49 8.59 0.25 38.86
C PHE A 49 9.19 0.81 40.16
N GLN A 50 9.56 2.09 40.16
CA GLN A 50 9.96 2.79 41.37
C GLN A 50 9.69 4.31 41.27
N THR A 51 9.82 5.01 42.40
CA THR A 51 9.47 6.44 42.55
C THR A 51 10.61 7.30 43.13
N ALA A 52 11.76 6.70 43.44
CA ALA A 52 12.87 7.38 44.10
C ALA A 52 13.77 8.13 43.09
N VAL A 53 13.99 7.54 41.91
CA VAL A 53 14.85 8.07 40.85
C VAL A 53 14.03 8.18 39.58
N SER A 54 13.51 9.37 39.28
CA SER A 54 12.73 9.64 38.07
C SER A 54 13.20 10.92 37.41
N HIS A 55 12.89 11.07 36.12
CA HIS A 55 13.21 12.29 35.38
C HIS A 55 12.22 13.41 35.76
N ASP A 56 10.94 13.08 35.93
CA ASP A 56 9.87 14.05 36.17
C ASP A 56 9.47 14.24 37.64
N GLY A 57 10.13 13.51 38.55
CA GLY A 57 9.86 13.55 39.98
C GLY A 57 8.68 12.68 40.44
N TRP A 58 8.11 11.85 39.55
CA TRP A 58 7.00 10.96 39.89
C TRP A 58 7.41 9.49 39.95
N ASN A 59 7.84 8.93 38.84
CA ASN A 59 8.17 7.50 38.73
C ASN A 59 9.06 7.22 37.52
N ALA A 60 9.74 6.07 37.54
CA ALA A 60 10.47 5.53 36.41
C ALA A 60 10.56 4.01 36.56
N VAL A 61 11.04 3.31 35.52
CA VAL A 61 11.47 1.91 35.67
C VAL A 61 12.97 1.80 35.87
N GLN A 62 13.39 0.85 36.68
CA GLN A 62 14.79 0.55 37.00
C GLN A 62 15.11 -0.89 36.62
N SER A 63 16.34 -1.15 36.17
CA SER A 63 16.85 -2.51 35.99
C SER A 63 16.81 -3.31 37.30
N GLY A 64 16.58 -4.62 37.21
CA GLY A 64 16.67 -5.48 38.38
C GLY A 64 18.09 -5.57 38.95
N ASP A 65 18.19 -5.91 40.23
CA ASP A 65 19.48 -6.16 40.89
C ASP A 65 20.16 -7.37 40.26
N VAL A 66 21.23 -7.13 39.51
CA VAL A 66 22.01 -8.16 38.80
C VAL A 66 23.43 -8.24 39.35
N TYR A 67 23.99 -9.45 39.38
CA TYR A 67 25.37 -9.70 39.81
C TYR A 67 26.33 -9.75 38.61
N ASP A 68 27.61 -10.00 38.87
CA ASP A 68 28.64 -10.14 37.85
C ASP A 68 28.23 -11.13 36.74
N ASN A 69 28.44 -10.73 35.49
CA ASN A 69 28.07 -11.45 34.26
C ASN A 69 26.56 -11.71 34.09
N GLN A 70 25.72 -10.88 34.71
CA GLN A 70 24.27 -10.96 34.58
C GLN A 70 23.68 -9.72 33.88
N SER A 71 22.43 -9.85 33.44
CA SER A 71 21.71 -8.79 32.75
C SER A 71 20.26 -8.71 33.16
N SER A 72 19.67 -7.52 33.01
CA SER A 72 18.25 -7.25 33.19
C SER A 72 17.73 -6.55 31.95
N THR A 73 16.65 -7.06 31.36
CA THR A 73 16.15 -6.67 30.04
C THR A 73 14.72 -6.16 30.12
N LEU A 74 14.45 -5.01 29.48
CA LEU A 74 13.11 -4.43 29.29
C LEU A 74 12.81 -4.34 27.79
N GLN A 75 11.59 -4.71 27.39
CA GLN A 75 11.18 -4.76 25.99
C GLN A 75 9.76 -4.25 25.77
N THR A 76 9.53 -3.65 24.60
CA THR A 76 8.19 -3.37 24.07
C THR A 76 8.20 -3.45 22.55
N MET A 77 7.02 -3.55 21.95
CA MET A 77 6.84 -3.50 20.51
C MET A 77 6.24 -2.15 20.10
N VAL A 78 6.71 -1.61 18.98
CA VAL A 78 6.17 -0.39 18.38
C VAL A 78 5.96 -0.60 16.90
N THR A 79 4.77 -0.28 16.39
CA THR A 79 4.51 -0.30 14.95
C THR A 79 4.94 1.03 14.34
N GLY A 80 5.93 1.00 13.44
CA GLY A 80 6.29 2.17 12.64
C GLY A 80 5.47 2.27 11.36
N PRO A 81 5.61 3.37 10.60
CA PRO A 81 6.71 4.34 10.72
C PRO A 81 6.40 5.45 11.72
N VAL A 82 7.20 5.55 12.79
CA VAL A 82 7.08 6.57 13.83
C VAL A 82 8.46 6.92 14.37
N SER A 83 8.58 7.98 15.16
CA SER A 83 9.75 8.13 16.05
C SER A 83 9.33 7.83 17.48
N VAL A 84 10.25 7.31 18.28
CA VAL A 84 10.04 7.14 19.72
C VAL A 84 11.05 7.98 20.47
N SER A 85 10.67 8.48 21.63
CA SER A 85 11.59 9.13 22.56
C SER A 85 11.41 8.60 23.96
N PHE A 86 12.48 8.58 24.73
CA PHE A 86 12.48 8.21 26.14
C PHE A 86 13.63 8.94 26.85
N TRP A 87 13.51 9.07 28.17
CA TRP A 87 14.62 9.47 29.01
C TRP A 87 15.26 8.24 29.62
N TRP A 88 16.58 8.23 29.72
CA TRP A 88 17.33 7.17 30.39
C TRP A 88 18.47 7.72 31.24
N LYS A 89 18.85 6.97 32.26
CA LYS A 89 19.92 7.28 33.21
C LYS A 89 20.70 6.01 33.49
N VAL A 90 22.00 6.13 33.78
CA VAL A 90 22.83 5.03 34.28
C VAL A 90 23.74 5.51 35.41
N SER A 91 23.94 4.66 36.41
CA SER A 91 24.93 4.82 37.48
C SER A 91 25.62 3.47 37.62
N SER A 92 26.79 3.36 37.00
CA SER A 92 27.51 2.11 36.83
C SER A 92 29.02 2.33 36.72
N GLU A 93 29.79 1.25 36.61
CA GLU A 93 31.20 1.34 36.23
C GLU A 93 31.36 1.81 34.77
N VAL A 94 32.24 2.80 34.56
CA VAL A 94 32.48 3.38 33.23
C VAL A 94 33.09 2.35 32.28
N ASP A 95 32.50 2.20 31.10
CA ASP A 95 32.89 1.27 30.02
C ASP A 95 32.78 -0.24 30.30
N TYR A 96 32.33 -0.66 31.49
CA TYR A 96 32.18 -2.08 31.86
C TYR A 96 30.73 -2.48 32.05
N ASP A 97 30.02 -1.78 32.93
CA ASP A 97 28.62 -2.00 33.20
C ASP A 97 27.78 -1.05 32.36
N VAL A 98 26.95 -1.58 31.47
CA VAL A 98 26.38 -0.82 30.35
C VAL A 98 24.85 -0.91 30.34
N LEU A 99 24.20 0.24 30.21
CA LEU A 99 22.82 0.34 29.73
C LEU A 99 22.83 0.51 28.21
N SER A 100 22.22 -0.43 27.49
CA SER A 100 22.17 -0.44 26.03
C SER A 100 20.73 -0.37 25.53
N PHE A 101 20.54 0.24 24.36
CA PHE A 101 19.28 0.29 23.64
C PHE A 101 19.45 -0.23 22.22
N SER A 102 18.57 -1.13 21.80
CA SER A 102 18.57 -1.72 20.46
C SER A 102 17.19 -1.76 19.83
N VAL A 103 17.17 -1.68 18.49
CA VAL A 103 15.97 -1.85 17.66
C VAL A 103 16.16 -3.12 16.84
N ASN A 104 15.22 -4.06 16.96
CA ASN A 104 15.26 -5.36 16.27
C ASN A 104 16.59 -6.12 16.48
N GLY A 105 17.16 -5.99 17.69
CA GLY A 105 18.44 -6.60 18.07
C GLY A 105 19.69 -5.86 17.56
N THR A 106 19.54 -4.76 16.82
CA THR A 106 20.66 -3.92 16.39
C THR A 106 20.92 -2.82 17.42
N LEU A 107 22.10 -2.83 18.05
CA LEU A 107 22.52 -1.80 19.00
C LEU A 107 22.47 -0.42 18.35
N THR A 108 21.72 0.50 18.96
CA THR A 108 21.59 1.89 18.49
C THR A 108 22.38 2.83 19.40
N HIS A 109 22.21 2.69 20.71
CA HIS A 109 22.86 3.53 21.72
C HIS A 109 23.32 2.68 22.92
N GLN A 110 24.36 3.14 23.61
CA GLN A 110 24.78 2.59 24.90
C GLN A 110 25.41 3.68 25.77
N THR A 111 25.33 3.50 27.08
CA THR A 111 25.92 4.40 28.08
C THR A 111 26.37 3.63 29.32
N SER A 112 27.37 4.16 30.02
CA SER A 112 27.99 3.59 31.23
C SER A 112 28.54 4.72 32.11
N GLY A 113 28.94 4.41 33.34
CA GLY A 113 29.43 5.42 34.28
C GLY A 113 28.30 6.12 35.04
N GLU A 114 28.59 7.33 35.53
CA GLU A 114 27.62 8.20 36.19
C GLU A 114 27.05 9.22 35.19
N VAL A 115 26.00 8.83 34.47
CA VAL A 115 25.35 9.67 33.46
C VAL A 115 23.94 10.01 33.94
N ASP A 116 23.67 11.31 34.08
CA ASP A 116 22.34 11.78 34.45
C ASP A 116 21.32 11.64 33.31
N TRP A 117 20.05 11.89 33.60
CA TRP A 117 18.96 11.76 32.63
C TRP A 117 19.29 12.42 31.29
N THR A 118 19.33 11.62 30.24
CA THR A 118 19.48 12.07 28.85
C THR A 118 18.28 11.60 28.03
N LYS A 119 17.90 12.39 27.04
CA LYS A 119 16.78 12.06 26.16
C LYS A 119 17.31 11.45 24.88
N GLU A 120 16.77 10.30 24.51
CA GLU A 120 17.01 9.69 23.20
C GLU A 120 15.78 9.84 22.30
N THR A 121 16.01 9.90 20.99
CA THR A 121 14.94 9.90 19.98
C THR A 121 15.37 9.06 18.79
N VAL A 122 14.57 8.05 18.46
CA VAL A 122 14.92 7.04 17.45
C VAL A 122 13.76 6.89 16.47
N SER A 123 14.07 6.97 15.17
CA SER A 123 13.10 6.70 14.11
C SER A 123 12.99 5.21 13.86
N LEU A 124 11.75 4.73 13.71
CA LEU A 124 11.42 3.34 13.47
C LEU A 124 10.84 3.20 12.06
N ASP A 125 11.34 2.21 11.32
CA ASP A 125 10.84 1.89 10.00
C ASP A 125 9.43 1.28 10.06
N ALA A 126 8.76 1.25 8.91
CA ALA A 126 7.42 0.67 8.78
C ALA A 126 7.38 -0.81 9.24
N GLY A 127 6.31 -1.17 9.95
CA GLY A 127 6.12 -2.51 10.49
C GLY A 127 6.44 -2.63 11.97
N SER A 128 6.50 -3.86 12.48
CA SER A 128 6.64 -4.13 13.91
C SER A 128 8.10 -4.10 14.33
N ASN A 129 8.44 -3.22 15.27
CA ASN A 129 9.80 -3.03 15.79
C ASN A 129 9.89 -3.44 17.25
N LEU A 130 10.83 -4.33 17.59
CA LEU A 130 11.15 -4.70 18.96
C LEU A 130 12.17 -3.72 19.52
N LEU A 131 11.78 -2.99 20.56
CA LEU A 131 12.64 -2.10 21.31
C LEU A 131 13.15 -2.84 22.55
N THR A 132 14.45 -2.80 22.79
CA THR A 132 15.08 -3.53 23.89
C THR A 132 16.08 -2.65 24.63
N TRP A 133 15.87 -2.48 25.93
CA TRP A 133 16.83 -1.92 26.87
C TRP A 133 17.45 -3.06 27.68
N VAL A 134 18.77 -3.09 27.79
CA VAL A 134 19.48 -4.09 28.61
C VAL A 134 20.50 -3.39 29.49
N TYR A 135 20.39 -3.57 30.80
CA TYR A 135 21.49 -3.31 31.72
C TYR A 135 22.29 -4.61 31.92
N THR A 136 23.61 -4.55 31.74
CA THR A 136 24.50 -5.73 31.85
C THR A 136 25.68 -5.39 32.75
N LYS A 137 26.02 -6.30 33.66
CA LYS A 137 27.27 -6.24 34.43
C LYS A 137 28.37 -7.05 33.79
N ASP A 138 29.60 -6.55 33.90
CA ASP A 138 30.80 -7.27 33.51
C ASP A 138 31.20 -8.34 34.56
N SER A 139 32.46 -8.80 34.53
CA SER A 139 32.91 -9.88 35.40
C SER A 139 33.21 -9.49 36.86
N GLY A 140 33.10 -8.22 37.25
CA GLY A 140 33.18 -7.82 38.65
C GLY A 140 33.45 -6.34 38.87
N LEU A 141 33.41 -5.94 40.15
CA LEU A 141 33.36 -4.56 40.63
C LEU A 141 31.95 -3.96 40.53
N SER A 142 31.61 -3.17 41.54
CA SER A 142 30.32 -2.50 41.68
C SER A 142 30.61 -1.04 41.98
N ILE A 143 30.17 -0.15 41.09
CA ILE A 143 30.40 1.30 41.20
C ILE A 143 29.09 2.02 40.96
N GLY A 144 28.79 2.99 41.82
CA GLY A 144 27.52 3.69 41.76
C GLY A 144 26.39 2.81 42.28
N ALA A 145 25.24 2.89 41.63
CA ALA A 145 24.05 2.11 41.96
C ALA A 145 23.99 0.75 41.26
N ASP A 146 24.88 0.49 40.31
CA ASP A 146 24.82 -0.65 39.38
C ASP A 146 23.44 -0.80 38.73
N ALA A 147 22.89 0.30 38.19
CA ALA A 147 21.56 0.27 37.61
C ALA A 147 21.38 1.23 36.43
N GLY A 148 20.43 0.86 35.57
CA GLY A 148 19.87 1.72 34.54
C GLY A 148 18.41 2.07 34.82
N TRP A 149 17.97 3.23 34.36
CA TRP A 149 16.58 3.67 34.45
C TRP A 149 16.06 4.14 33.09
N VAL A 150 14.75 3.98 32.89
CA VAL A 150 14.01 4.49 31.72
C VAL A 150 12.74 5.18 32.19
N ASP A 151 12.41 6.31 31.58
CA ASP A 151 11.26 7.15 31.96
C ASP A 151 10.68 7.87 30.72
N GLN A 152 9.41 8.27 30.82
CA GLN A 152 8.67 9.08 29.85
C GLN A 152 8.84 8.63 28.38
N PHE A 153 8.57 7.35 28.13
CA PHE A 153 8.48 6.79 26.79
C PHE A 153 7.31 7.41 26.04
N LEU A 154 7.57 7.88 24.81
CA LEU A 154 6.60 8.54 23.96
C LEU A 154 6.80 8.13 22.50
N VAL A 155 5.70 7.87 21.80
CA VAL A 155 5.66 7.90 20.33
C VAL A 155 5.53 9.35 19.88
N VAL A 156 6.51 9.82 19.10
CA VAL A 156 6.61 11.19 18.62
C VAL A 156 5.96 11.31 17.24
N GLU A 157 4.98 12.21 17.16
CA GLU A 157 4.19 12.53 15.97
C GLU A 157 4.91 13.46 14.98
N ALA A 158 6.11 13.07 14.54
CA ALA A 158 6.90 13.83 13.58
C ALA A 158 7.02 13.14 12.20
N VAL A 159 6.55 11.91 12.10
CA VAL A 159 6.66 11.09 10.89
C VAL A 159 5.33 11.11 10.16
N PRO A 160 5.27 11.48 8.87
CA PRO A 160 4.04 11.41 8.11
C PRO A 160 3.54 9.97 7.92
N PRO A 161 2.22 9.78 7.75
CA PRO A 161 1.68 8.47 7.41
C PRO A 161 2.17 8.02 6.03
N THR A 162 2.09 6.72 5.78
CA THR A 162 2.29 6.13 4.46
C THR A 162 0.94 5.81 3.82
N GLY A 163 0.95 5.55 2.51
CA GLY A 163 -0.22 5.05 1.82
C GLY A 163 0.01 4.80 0.34
N SER A 164 -0.97 4.16 -0.29
CA SER A 164 -0.96 3.84 -1.72
C SER A 164 -2.30 4.13 -2.37
N VAL A 165 -2.29 4.26 -3.69
CA VAL A 165 -3.49 4.37 -4.53
C VAL A 165 -3.34 3.43 -5.71
N ALA A 166 -4.41 2.70 -6.04
CA ALA A 166 -4.51 1.91 -7.26
C ALA A 166 -5.80 2.27 -8.01
N VAL A 167 -5.70 2.60 -9.30
CA VAL A 167 -6.82 2.97 -10.15
C VAL A 167 -7.46 1.70 -10.72
N ASN A 168 -8.76 1.50 -10.50
CA ASN A 168 -9.51 0.29 -10.88
C ASN A 168 -8.82 -1.01 -10.44
N GLY A 169 -8.21 -1.02 -9.26
CA GLY A 169 -7.48 -2.20 -8.78
C GLY A 169 -6.17 -2.49 -9.53
N GLY A 170 -5.62 -1.52 -10.27
CA GLY A 170 -4.38 -1.65 -11.04
C GLY A 170 -4.59 -2.10 -12.49
N ASP A 171 -5.81 -1.98 -13.01
CA ASP A 171 -6.10 -2.25 -14.41
C ASP A 171 -5.25 -1.37 -15.32
N ALA A 172 -4.66 -1.98 -16.36
CA ALA A 172 -3.85 -1.22 -17.31
C ALA A 172 -4.68 -0.23 -18.13
N ARG A 173 -5.99 -0.50 -18.34
CA ARG A 173 -6.85 0.25 -19.27
C ARG A 173 -8.29 0.30 -18.79
N THR A 174 -9.02 1.33 -19.22
CA THR A 174 -10.46 1.43 -18.97
C THR A 174 -11.19 2.19 -20.09
N PRO A 175 -12.44 1.79 -20.41
CA PRO A 175 -13.30 2.53 -21.33
C PRO A 175 -14.06 3.69 -20.66
N SER A 176 -13.70 4.06 -19.43
CA SER A 176 -14.45 5.03 -18.62
C SER A 176 -13.51 6.07 -18.00
N ALA A 177 -13.88 7.34 -18.07
CA ALA A 177 -13.21 8.39 -17.31
C ALA A 177 -13.56 8.37 -15.81
N ASP A 178 -14.67 7.71 -15.44
CA ASP A 178 -15.04 7.47 -14.06
C ASP A 178 -14.44 6.15 -13.59
N VAL A 179 -13.62 6.22 -12.54
CA VAL A 179 -12.84 5.11 -11.99
C VAL A 179 -13.06 4.96 -10.49
N THR A 180 -12.67 3.81 -9.95
CA THR A 180 -12.59 3.58 -8.50
C THR A 180 -11.13 3.55 -8.07
N LEU A 181 -10.78 4.32 -7.04
CA LEU A 181 -9.48 4.27 -6.40
C LEU A 181 -9.55 3.30 -5.22
N SER A 182 -8.63 2.33 -5.18
CA SER A 182 -8.36 1.51 -4.00
C SER A 182 -7.21 2.13 -3.21
N LEU A 183 -7.41 2.32 -1.91
CA LEU A 183 -6.51 3.10 -1.06
C LEU A 183 -6.04 2.27 0.13
N THR A 184 -4.74 2.32 0.40
CA THR A 184 -4.17 1.88 1.68
C THR A 184 -3.50 3.06 2.35
N TYR A 185 -3.52 3.07 3.67
CA TYR A 185 -2.88 4.10 4.48
C TYR A 185 -2.54 3.52 5.85
N ASP A 186 -1.39 3.89 6.36
CA ASP A 186 -0.85 3.38 7.62
C ASP A 186 -0.05 4.47 8.32
N ASP A 187 -0.25 4.58 9.62
CA ASP A 187 0.42 5.53 10.51
C ASP A 187 1.12 4.81 11.67
N GLY A 188 1.22 3.47 11.61
CA GLY A 188 1.73 2.66 12.70
C GLY A 188 1.04 2.97 14.03
N ASP A 189 1.83 3.10 15.10
CA ASP A 189 1.41 3.52 16.44
C ASP A 189 1.27 5.05 16.58
N GLY A 190 1.33 5.80 15.48
CA GLY A 190 1.13 7.25 15.47
C GLY A 190 -0.30 7.66 15.80
N SER A 191 -0.61 8.93 15.56
CA SER A 191 -1.89 9.52 15.95
C SER A 191 -3.07 9.04 15.11
N GLY A 192 -2.79 8.32 14.03
CA GLY A 192 -3.72 7.75 13.08
C GLY A 192 -4.01 8.71 11.94
N VAL A 193 -4.22 8.14 10.75
CA VAL A 193 -4.59 8.90 9.55
C VAL A 193 -5.92 9.62 9.77
N SER A 194 -5.93 10.94 9.59
CA SER A 194 -7.08 11.83 9.79
C SER A 194 -7.69 12.34 8.49
N GLY A 195 -6.94 12.34 7.39
CA GLY A 195 -7.42 12.82 6.11
C GLY A 195 -6.71 12.25 4.89
N MET A 196 -7.38 12.31 3.75
CA MET A 196 -6.86 11.99 2.43
C MET A 196 -7.28 13.05 1.40
N ARG A 197 -6.48 13.25 0.35
CA ARG A 197 -6.81 14.14 -0.78
C ARG A 197 -6.21 13.62 -2.09
N PHE A 198 -6.78 14.05 -3.20
CA PHE A 198 -6.49 13.49 -4.54
C PHE A 198 -6.20 14.55 -5.58
N SER A 199 -5.46 14.16 -6.63
CA SER A 199 -5.14 15.05 -7.74
C SER A 199 -4.92 14.29 -9.06
N ASN A 200 -5.44 14.85 -10.16
CA ASN A 200 -5.14 14.37 -11.52
C ASN A 200 -3.82 14.93 -12.08
N ASN A 201 -3.32 16.05 -11.55
CA ASN A 201 -2.20 16.79 -12.14
C ASN A 201 -1.03 17.06 -11.15
N GLY A 202 -1.18 16.71 -9.88
CA GLY A 202 -0.20 16.94 -8.80
C GLY A 202 -0.11 18.40 -8.32
N SER A 203 -0.78 19.34 -8.99
CA SER A 203 -0.76 20.77 -8.65
C SER A 203 -2.06 21.23 -7.98
N THR A 204 -3.19 20.76 -8.49
CA THR A 204 -4.53 21.05 -7.98
C THR A 204 -5.02 19.84 -7.19
N TRP A 205 -5.26 20.02 -5.89
CA TRP A 205 -5.69 18.97 -5.00
C TRP A 205 -7.14 19.16 -4.57
N SER A 206 -7.86 18.07 -4.37
CA SER A 206 -9.14 18.11 -3.68
C SER A 206 -8.97 18.64 -2.25
N SER A 207 -10.08 19.07 -1.64
CA SER A 207 -10.13 19.24 -0.19
C SER A 207 -9.77 17.94 0.52
N TRP A 208 -9.23 18.06 1.73
CA TRP A 208 -9.05 16.93 2.63
C TRP A 208 -10.40 16.32 2.99
N GLU A 209 -10.51 15.00 2.92
CA GLU A 209 -11.67 14.22 3.34
C GLU A 209 -11.28 13.07 4.28
N LYS A 210 -12.25 12.47 4.98
CA LYS A 210 -11.98 11.36 5.91
C LYS A 210 -11.40 10.15 5.17
N PRO A 211 -10.46 9.39 5.78
CA PRO A 211 -9.90 8.20 5.16
C PRO A 211 -10.98 7.15 4.86
N ALA A 212 -10.91 6.58 3.66
CA ALA A 212 -11.73 5.45 3.23
C ALA A 212 -10.91 4.55 2.30
N ALA A 213 -11.18 3.24 2.31
CA ALA A 213 -10.44 2.27 1.48
C ALA A 213 -10.77 2.36 -0.02
N ALA A 214 -11.86 3.04 -0.38
CA ALA A 214 -12.28 3.20 -1.77
C ALA A 214 -12.85 4.60 -2.03
N LYS A 215 -12.60 5.13 -3.24
CA LYS A 215 -13.10 6.43 -3.68
C LYS A 215 -13.51 6.39 -5.16
N ALA A 216 -14.75 6.79 -5.46
CA ALA A 216 -15.14 7.11 -6.83
C ALA A 216 -14.46 8.40 -7.27
N TRP A 217 -13.84 8.39 -8.46
CA TRP A 217 -13.01 9.47 -8.94
C TRP A 217 -13.17 9.71 -10.44
N ALA A 218 -13.23 10.98 -10.83
CA ALA A 218 -13.30 11.39 -12.23
C ALA A 218 -11.92 11.82 -12.73
N LEU A 219 -11.45 11.15 -13.78
CA LEU A 219 -10.21 11.48 -14.46
C LEU A 219 -10.36 12.75 -15.30
N SER A 220 -9.24 13.36 -15.69
CA SER A 220 -9.27 14.45 -16.66
C SER A 220 -9.84 13.96 -18.00
N PRO A 221 -10.67 14.74 -18.70
CA PRO A 221 -11.31 14.33 -19.95
C PRO A 221 -10.34 13.86 -21.04
N GLY A 222 -10.91 13.13 -22.01
CA GLY A 222 -10.24 12.63 -23.22
C GLY A 222 -9.49 11.31 -23.00
N ASP A 223 -9.05 10.73 -24.10
CA ASP A 223 -8.31 9.46 -24.09
C ASP A 223 -6.84 9.67 -23.70
N GLY A 224 -6.11 8.57 -23.58
CA GLY A 224 -4.69 8.53 -23.22
C GLY A 224 -4.43 8.19 -21.75
N VAL A 225 -3.15 8.23 -21.36
CA VAL A 225 -2.72 7.88 -20.00
C VAL A 225 -3.12 8.99 -19.03
N LYS A 226 -3.86 8.62 -17.99
CA LYS A 226 -4.26 9.49 -16.88
C LYS A 226 -3.59 9.04 -15.61
N THR A 227 -3.07 9.99 -14.83
CA THR A 227 -2.43 9.73 -13.54
C THR A 227 -3.30 10.25 -12.41
N VAL A 228 -3.50 9.43 -11.38
CA VAL A 228 -4.12 9.84 -10.12
C VAL A 228 -3.05 9.85 -9.04
N ARG A 229 -3.07 10.87 -8.20
CA ARG A 229 -2.19 11.03 -7.05
C ARG A 229 -3.01 11.13 -5.78
N ALA A 230 -2.47 10.61 -4.69
CA ALA A 230 -3.07 10.67 -3.36
C ALA A 230 -2.05 11.16 -2.33
N GLN A 231 -2.54 11.86 -1.31
CA GLN A 231 -1.81 12.18 -0.09
C GLN A 231 -2.68 11.87 1.12
N PHE A 232 -2.01 11.50 2.21
CA PHE A 232 -2.61 11.17 3.49
C PHE A 232 -2.07 12.12 4.56
N ARG A 233 -2.86 12.38 5.59
CA ARG A 233 -2.50 13.27 6.70
C ARG A 233 -2.89 12.63 8.02
N ASP A 234 -2.02 12.66 9.01
CA ASP A 234 -2.30 12.17 10.37
C ASP A 234 -3.06 13.22 11.21
N LYS A 235 -3.30 12.99 12.51
CA LYS A 235 -3.97 13.98 13.37
C LYS A 235 -3.02 15.09 13.82
N ALA A 236 -1.71 14.85 13.85
CA ALA A 236 -0.68 15.85 14.14
C ALA A 236 -0.49 16.86 13.01
N GLY A 237 -0.96 16.52 11.81
CA GLY A 237 -0.95 17.34 10.61
C GLY A 237 0.19 17.06 9.64
N ASN A 238 0.99 16.01 9.86
CA ASN A 238 2.03 15.57 8.94
C ASN A 238 1.39 14.99 7.67
N VAL A 239 1.99 15.26 6.50
CA VAL A 239 1.45 14.87 5.20
C VAL A 239 2.39 13.90 4.50
N SER A 240 1.83 12.78 4.04
CA SER A 240 2.57 11.72 3.36
C SER A 240 3.30 12.22 2.11
N ALA A 241 4.29 11.44 1.68
CA ALA A 241 4.74 11.48 0.29
C ALA A 241 3.56 11.28 -0.67
N ILE A 242 3.70 11.75 -1.91
CA ILE A 242 2.67 11.58 -2.93
C ILE A 242 2.69 10.13 -3.40
N ALA A 243 1.59 9.40 -3.14
CA ALA A 243 1.32 8.14 -3.81
C ALA A 243 0.72 8.43 -5.20
N GLY A 244 0.99 7.57 -6.18
CA GLY A 244 0.44 7.75 -7.52
C GLY A 244 0.32 6.45 -8.29
N ASP A 245 -0.68 6.42 -9.16
CA ASP A 245 -0.94 5.34 -10.11
C ASP A 245 -1.52 5.93 -11.40
N TYR A 246 -1.54 5.14 -12.48
CA TYR A 246 -2.01 5.58 -13.79
C TYR A 246 -2.84 4.51 -14.49
N ILE A 247 -3.70 4.97 -15.40
CA ILE A 247 -4.52 4.11 -16.25
C ILE A 247 -4.61 4.70 -17.66
N ALA A 248 -4.62 3.83 -18.66
CA ALA A 248 -4.88 4.22 -20.04
C ALA A 248 -6.39 4.30 -20.28
N VAL A 249 -6.92 5.50 -20.49
CA VAL A 249 -8.35 5.73 -20.79
C VAL A 249 -8.55 5.74 -22.28
N ASP A 250 -9.56 5.01 -22.74
CA ASP A 250 -9.93 4.92 -24.15
C ASP A 250 -11.43 4.76 -24.27
N THR A 251 -12.11 5.87 -24.51
CA THR A 251 -13.57 6.00 -24.52
C THR A 251 -14.15 5.98 -25.93
N THR A 252 -13.30 5.92 -26.95
CA THR A 252 -13.68 6.07 -28.36
C THR A 252 -13.66 4.72 -29.04
N ALA A 253 -14.82 4.25 -29.51
CA ALA A 253 -14.87 3.00 -30.27
C ALA A 253 -14.15 3.14 -31.63
N PRO A 254 -13.55 2.05 -32.16
CA PRO A 254 -12.91 2.08 -33.46
C PRO A 254 -13.84 2.51 -34.59
N THR A 255 -13.26 3.11 -35.62
CA THR A 255 -13.88 3.28 -36.93
C THR A 255 -13.27 2.30 -37.95
N GLY A 256 -13.83 2.22 -39.16
CA GLY A 256 -13.32 1.31 -40.17
C GLY A 256 -14.17 1.23 -41.42
N GLY A 257 -13.94 0.16 -42.18
CA GLY A 257 -14.66 -0.13 -43.42
C GLY A 257 -14.32 -1.50 -43.98
N MET A 258 -15.19 -1.98 -44.86
CA MET A 258 -15.01 -3.22 -45.61
C MET A 258 -15.34 -2.97 -47.07
N VAL A 259 -14.60 -3.62 -47.96
CA VAL A 259 -14.88 -3.67 -49.40
C VAL A 259 -14.77 -5.13 -49.89
N ILE A 260 -15.78 -5.63 -50.59
CA ILE A 260 -15.80 -6.97 -51.20
C ILE A 260 -15.21 -6.89 -52.60
N ASN A 261 -14.24 -7.76 -52.91
CA ASN A 261 -13.59 -7.90 -54.22
C ASN A 261 -13.13 -6.55 -54.83
N GLY A 262 -12.64 -5.62 -54.00
CA GLY A 262 -12.20 -4.30 -54.48
C GLY A 262 -13.33 -3.39 -54.99
N GLY A 263 -14.59 -3.65 -54.59
CA GLY A 263 -15.75 -2.82 -54.92
C GLY A 263 -16.46 -3.26 -56.20
N GLN A 264 -16.22 -4.49 -56.65
CA GLN A 264 -16.95 -5.07 -57.78
C GLN A 264 -18.44 -5.21 -57.45
N SER A 265 -19.29 -4.83 -58.40
CA SER A 265 -20.75 -4.96 -58.23
C SER A 265 -21.25 -6.41 -58.34
N ALA A 266 -20.47 -7.31 -58.96
CA ALA A 266 -20.83 -8.71 -59.15
C ALA A 266 -19.62 -9.66 -59.21
N THR A 267 -19.85 -10.94 -58.94
CA THR A 267 -18.87 -12.04 -59.01
C THR A 267 -19.55 -13.34 -59.46
N GLN A 268 -18.80 -14.28 -60.02
CA GLN A 268 -19.24 -15.67 -60.24
C GLN A 268 -18.70 -16.64 -59.18
N ASP A 269 -17.72 -16.20 -58.39
CA ASP A 269 -17.15 -17.00 -57.29
C ASP A 269 -17.87 -16.66 -55.97
N PRO A 270 -18.50 -17.65 -55.30
CA PRO A 270 -19.08 -17.44 -53.97
C PRO A 270 -18.02 -17.26 -52.87
N ASN A 271 -16.74 -17.50 -53.16
CA ASN A 271 -15.62 -17.18 -52.28
C ASN A 271 -15.03 -15.82 -52.68
N VAL A 272 -15.28 -14.82 -51.85
CA VAL A 272 -14.86 -13.45 -52.09
C VAL A 272 -13.67 -13.07 -51.21
N THR A 273 -12.97 -12.00 -51.57
CA THR A 273 -11.96 -11.37 -50.73
C THR A 273 -12.52 -10.10 -50.11
N LEU A 274 -12.48 -10.03 -48.78
CA LEU A 274 -12.80 -8.83 -48.02
C LEU A 274 -11.52 -8.02 -47.86
N THR A 275 -11.55 -6.75 -48.23
CA THR A 275 -10.52 -5.75 -47.89
C THR A 275 -11.01 -4.96 -46.68
N LEU A 276 -10.20 -4.87 -45.65
CA LEU A 276 -10.60 -4.41 -44.31
C LEU A 276 -9.72 -3.23 -43.89
N ALA A 277 -10.36 -2.18 -43.40
CA ALA A 277 -9.70 -1.01 -42.85
C ALA A 277 -10.28 -0.71 -41.47
N TRP A 278 -9.41 -0.29 -40.54
CA TRP A 278 -9.79 0.06 -39.19
C TRP A 278 -8.89 1.17 -38.67
N ASP A 279 -9.44 2.00 -37.79
CA ASP A 279 -8.73 3.10 -37.15
C ASP A 279 -9.26 3.27 -35.74
N ASP A 280 -8.35 3.54 -34.81
CA ASP A 280 -8.66 3.73 -33.39
C ASP A 280 -8.41 5.18 -32.94
N GLY A 281 -8.00 6.06 -33.86
CA GLY A 281 -7.64 7.43 -33.52
C GLY A 281 -6.56 7.48 -32.43
N ASP A 282 -6.88 8.17 -31.33
CA ASP A 282 -6.00 8.31 -30.16
C ASP A 282 -6.11 7.12 -29.17
N GLY A 283 -6.94 6.14 -29.48
CA GLY A 283 -7.08 4.89 -28.73
C GLY A 283 -5.83 4.03 -28.80
N PHE A 284 -5.87 2.87 -28.12
CA PHE A 284 -4.68 2.02 -27.99
C PHE A 284 -4.54 0.93 -29.06
N GLY A 285 -5.25 1.08 -30.16
CA GLY A 285 -5.25 0.25 -31.34
C GLY A 285 -6.35 -0.81 -31.37
N VAL A 286 -6.83 -1.08 -32.58
CA VAL A 286 -7.77 -2.16 -32.88
C VAL A 286 -7.11 -3.52 -32.71
N SER A 287 -7.79 -4.46 -32.02
CA SER A 287 -7.23 -5.77 -31.67
C SER A 287 -7.97 -6.95 -32.28
N ARG A 288 -9.30 -6.83 -32.47
CA ARG A 288 -10.13 -7.91 -32.98
C ARG A 288 -11.10 -7.43 -34.06
N MET A 289 -11.55 -8.37 -34.87
CA MET A 289 -12.66 -8.21 -35.82
C MET A 289 -13.57 -9.43 -35.81
N ARG A 290 -14.83 -9.27 -36.25
CA ARG A 290 -15.79 -10.36 -36.44
C ARG A 290 -16.75 -10.05 -37.58
N PHE A 291 -17.36 -11.09 -38.15
CA PHE A 291 -18.11 -11.01 -39.41
C PHE A 291 -19.52 -11.58 -39.30
N SER A 292 -20.42 -11.11 -40.16
CA SER A 292 -21.78 -11.63 -40.24
C SER A 292 -22.36 -11.50 -41.66
N ASN A 293 -23.06 -12.55 -42.12
CA ASN A 293 -23.78 -12.55 -43.39
C ASN A 293 -25.24 -12.04 -43.24
N ASP A 294 -25.85 -12.22 -42.07
CA ASP A 294 -27.27 -11.93 -41.81
C ASP A 294 -27.47 -10.71 -40.89
N GLY A 295 -26.40 -10.21 -40.27
CA GLY A 295 -26.43 -9.14 -39.27
C GLY A 295 -26.92 -9.58 -37.88
N ALA A 296 -27.28 -10.85 -37.71
CA ALA A 296 -27.80 -11.43 -36.47
C ALA A 296 -26.80 -12.43 -35.85
N THR A 297 -26.24 -13.31 -36.68
CA THR A 297 -25.28 -14.33 -36.31
C THR A 297 -23.87 -13.83 -36.64
N TRP A 298 -23.01 -13.78 -35.63
CA TRP A 298 -21.65 -13.27 -35.76
C TRP A 298 -20.62 -14.39 -35.56
N SER A 299 -19.53 -14.34 -36.34
CA SER A 299 -18.37 -15.17 -36.09
C SER A 299 -17.78 -14.86 -34.71
N PRO A 300 -16.97 -15.78 -34.14
CA PRO A 300 -16.08 -15.44 -33.05
C PRO A 300 -15.19 -14.25 -33.40
N TRP A 301 -14.73 -13.54 -32.37
CA TRP A 301 -13.71 -12.51 -32.51
C TRP A 301 -12.37 -13.14 -32.91
N GLU A 302 -11.73 -12.59 -33.93
CA GLU A 302 -10.42 -13.00 -34.42
C GLU A 302 -9.45 -11.80 -34.51
N PRO A 303 -8.12 -12.00 -34.57
CA PRO A 303 -7.17 -10.91 -34.80
C PRO A 303 -7.48 -10.11 -36.07
N VAL A 304 -7.21 -8.80 -36.06
CA VAL A 304 -7.36 -7.98 -37.26
C VAL A 304 -6.40 -8.40 -38.38
N ALA A 305 -6.92 -8.45 -39.61
CA ALA A 305 -6.15 -8.72 -40.82
C ALA A 305 -6.69 -7.87 -41.98
N ALA A 306 -5.79 -7.30 -42.80
CA ALA A 306 -6.17 -6.34 -43.84
C ALA A 306 -6.98 -6.97 -44.98
N THR A 307 -6.84 -8.30 -45.15
CA THR A 307 -7.60 -9.08 -46.11
C THR A 307 -8.11 -10.37 -45.47
N LYS A 308 -9.28 -10.84 -45.94
CA LYS A 308 -9.86 -12.11 -45.52
C LYS A 308 -10.60 -12.80 -46.66
N ALA A 309 -10.31 -14.07 -46.90
CA ALA A 309 -11.14 -14.91 -47.76
C ALA A 309 -12.46 -15.25 -47.04
N TRP A 310 -13.58 -15.10 -47.73
CA TRP A 310 -14.91 -15.24 -47.13
C TRP A 310 -15.89 -15.94 -48.07
N ALA A 311 -16.62 -16.91 -47.54
CA ALA A 311 -17.70 -17.58 -48.26
C ALA A 311 -19.03 -16.85 -48.02
N LEU A 312 -19.69 -16.44 -49.10
CA LEU A 312 -21.04 -15.88 -49.04
C LEU A 312 -22.03 -16.93 -48.47
N ALA A 313 -23.13 -16.45 -47.88
CA ALA A 313 -24.10 -17.34 -47.22
C ALA A 313 -24.85 -18.31 -48.15
N GLY A 314 -24.61 -18.28 -49.46
CA GLY A 314 -25.16 -19.21 -50.42
C GLY A 314 -24.39 -19.21 -51.74
N ALA A 315 -24.63 -20.25 -52.54
CA ALA A 315 -24.03 -20.44 -53.87
C ALA A 315 -25.05 -20.22 -55.01
N THR A 316 -26.19 -19.58 -54.71
CA THR A 316 -27.25 -19.30 -55.68
C THR A 316 -27.16 -17.84 -56.13
N PRO A 317 -27.48 -17.52 -57.40
CA PRO A 317 -27.48 -16.13 -57.85
C PRO A 317 -28.34 -15.22 -56.97
N GLY A 318 -27.81 -14.06 -56.57
CA GLY A 318 -28.48 -13.17 -55.61
C GLY A 318 -27.58 -12.08 -55.04
N HIS A 319 -28.15 -11.19 -54.23
CA HIS A 319 -27.38 -10.15 -53.52
C HIS A 319 -27.00 -10.66 -52.13
N TYR A 320 -25.72 -10.54 -51.79
CA TYR A 320 -25.18 -10.93 -50.50
C TYR A 320 -24.52 -9.75 -49.82
N THR A 321 -24.86 -9.51 -48.55
CA THR A 321 -24.24 -8.47 -47.72
C THR A 321 -23.34 -9.12 -46.69
N VAL A 322 -22.10 -8.66 -46.59
CA VAL A 322 -21.18 -9.04 -45.51
C VAL A 322 -21.00 -7.85 -44.59
N ARG A 323 -20.98 -8.10 -43.28
CA ARG A 323 -20.80 -7.09 -42.24
C ARG A 323 -19.54 -7.39 -41.43
N VAL A 324 -18.90 -6.35 -40.91
CA VAL A 324 -17.81 -6.44 -39.93
C VAL A 324 -18.05 -5.52 -38.76
N GLN A 325 -17.56 -5.94 -37.60
CA GLN A 325 -17.29 -5.07 -36.47
C GLN A 325 -15.83 -5.21 -36.05
N TYR A 326 -15.27 -4.13 -35.57
CA TYR A 326 -13.94 -4.04 -35.00
C TYR A 326 -14.04 -3.86 -33.49
N ARG A 327 -13.02 -4.31 -32.75
CA ARG A 327 -12.90 -4.11 -31.32
C ARG A 327 -11.50 -3.66 -30.97
N ASP A 328 -11.38 -2.59 -30.21
CA ASP A 328 -10.10 -2.10 -29.70
C ASP A 328 -9.56 -2.97 -28.57
N ARG A 329 -8.49 -2.48 -27.94
CA ARG A 329 -7.90 -3.10 -26.76
C ARG A 329 -8.51 -2.62 -25.44
N ALA A 330 -9.35 -1.58 -25.44
CA ALA A 330 -10.16 -1.17 -24.30
C ALA A 330 -11.48 -1.97 -24.20
N GLY A 331 -11.77 -2.75 -25.24
CA GLY A 331 -12.94 -3.60 -25.35
C GLY A 331 -14.14 -2.94 -26.04
N LEU A 332 -14.03 -1.69 -26.54
CA LEU A 332 -15.11 -1.02 -27.25
C LEU A 332 -15.27 -1.61 -28.64
N VAL A 333 -16.51 -1.66 -29.11
CA VAL A 333 -16.90 -2.27 -30.37
C VAL A 333 -17.39 -1.19 -31.31
N SER A 334 -16.87 -1.17 -32.53
CA SER A 334 -17.28 -0.23 -33.57
C SER A 334 -18.75 -0.39 -33.95
N ASP A 335 -19.26 0.61 -34.67
CA ASP A 335 -20.43 0.43 -35.52
C ASP A 335 -20.23 -0.72 -36.52
N ARG A 336 -21.35 -1.15 -37.12
CA ARG A 336 -21.32 -2.19 -38.16
C ARG A 336 -20.99 -1.55 -39.50
N PHE A 337 -19.89 -1.99 -40.10
CA PHE A 337 -19.57 -1.69 -41.49
C PHE A 337 -20.04 -2.83 -42.38
N SER A 338 -20.43 -2.52 -43.62
CA SER A 338 -20.92 -3.52 -44.54
C SER A 338 -20.65 -3.16 -45.98
N ASP A 339 -20.53 -4.19 -46.80
CA ASP A 339 -20.57 -4.08 -48.25
C ASP A 339 -21.42 -5.22 -48.82
N PHE A 340 -21.81 -5.11 -50.09
CA PHE A 340 -22.61 -6.12 -50.76
C PHE A 340 -22.12 -6.41 -52.18
N ILE A 341 -22.39 -7.63 -52.64
CA ILE A 341 -22.05 -8.06 -53.99
C ILE A 341 -23.17 -8.92 -54.56
N ARG A 342 -23.36 -8.86 -55.89
CA ARG A 342 -24.25 -9.77 -56.60
C ARG A 342 -23.48 -11.03 -57.03
N LEU A 343 -23.93 -12.21 -56.62
CA LEU A 343 -23.46 -13.48 -57.19
C LEU A 343 -24.23 -13.74 -58.48
N ASP A 344 -23.50 -13.85 -59.59
CA ASP A 344 -24.01 -14.20 -60.91
C ASP A 344 -23.87 -15.73 -61.14
N PRO A 345 -24.63 -16.30 -62.11
CA PRO A 345 -24.61 -17.73 -62.41
C PRO A 345 -23.27 -18.31 -62.85
#